data_AF-A0A434QWS0-F1
#
_entry.id   AF-A0A434QWS0-F1
#
_cell.length_a   1.000
_cell.length_b   1.000
_cell.length_c   1.000
_cell.angle_alpha   90.00
_cell.angle_beta   90.00
_cell.angle_gamma   90.00
#
_symmetry.space_group_name_H-M   'P 1'
#
loop_
_entity.id
_entity.type
_entity.pdbx_description
1 polymer ?
#
loop_
_entity_poly.entity_id
_entity_poly.type
_entity_poly.pdbx_seq_one_letter_code
_entity_poly.pdbx_strand_id
1 'polypeptide(L)'
;MIGRPDRQRPERRRSVAEAIFEDEIGLQFGVYGEFRLWSAYQPIFAPRGRSLQPVAVEALIEPRRVATPVAPQVFFDSVAAKDRLFVETMCRMLHLGNYRNIGVDGLTLFFNYNPMINDYLGRALAEMPGHQPDLGDFGLEPAMLVCEITEQAADEHVLARL
;
A
#
# COMPACT_ATOMS: atom_id res chain seq x y z
N MET A 1 -13.16 -25.62 -43.64
CA MET A 1 -13.40 -24.15 -43.56
C MET A 1 -14.44 -23.89 -42.48
N ILE A 2 -14.31 -23.02 -41.48
CA ILE A 2 -13.26 -22.16 -40.92
C ILE A 2 -13.64 -22.13 -39.44
N GLY A 3 -12.75 -22.60 -38.56
CA GLY A 3 -12.94 -22.48 -37.12
C GLY A 3 -13.01 -21.00 -36.75
N ARG A 4 -14.07 -20.59 -36.05
CA ARG A 4 -14.16 -19.22 -35.52
C ARG A 4 -12.98 -19.00 -34.59
N PRO A 5 -12.21 -17.90 -34.72
CA PRO A 5 -11.15 -17.61 -33.77
C PRO A 5 -11.79 -17.42 -32.39
N ASP A 6 -11.33 -18.24 -31.45
CA ASP A 6 -11.61 -18.08 -30.04
C ASP A 6 -11.19 -16.65 -29.67
N ARG A 7 -12.18 -15.79 -29.40
CA ARG A 7 -11.94 -14.42 -28.95
C ARG A 7 -11.34 -14.57 -27.56
N GLN A 8 -10.02 -14.54 -27.50
CA GLN A 8 -9.21 -14.43 -26.29
C GLN A 8 -9.95 -13.49 -25.33
N ARG A 9 -10.55 -14.08 -24.28
CA ARG A 9 -11.15 -13.30 -23.20
C ARG A 9 -10.05 -12.40 -22.68
N PRO A 10 -10.24 -11.07 -22.62
CA PRO A 10 -9.24 -10.20 -22.04
C PRO A 10 -8.96 -10.73 -20.63
N GLU A 11 -7.69 -11.00 -20.32
CA GLU A 11 -7.25 -11.38 -18.98
C GLU A 11 -7.89 -10.39 -18.00
N ARG A 12 -8.81 -10.89 -17.18
CA ARG A 12 -9.51 -10.10 -16.18
C ARG A 12 -8.40 -9.52 -15.29
N ARG A 13 -8.11 -8.22 -15.41
CA ARG A 13 -7.14 -7.55 -14.54
C ARG A 13 -7.51 -7.91 -13.12
N ARG A 14 -6.62 -8.60 -12.39
CA ARG A 14 -6.87 -8.95 -10.99
C ARG A 14 -7.14 -7.64 -10.25
N SER A 15 -8.26 -7.55 -9.57
CA SER A 15 -8.49 -6.38 -8.71
C SER A 15 -7.61 -6.53 -7.45
N VAL A 16 -7.05 -5.43 -6.96
CA VAL A 16 -6.24 -5.44 -5.74
C VAL A 16 -7.06 -5.94 -4.54
N ALA A 17 -8.34 -5.53 -4.47
CA ALA A 17 -9.26 -5.96 -3.43
C ALA A 17 -9.44 -7.49 -3.37
N GLU A 18 -9.49 -8.19 -4.52
CA GLU A 18 -9.58 -9.66 -4.55
C GLU A 18 -8.31 -10.37 -4.03
N ALA A 19 -7.20 -9.64 -3.87
CA ALA A 19 -5.95 -10.16 -3.32
C ALA A 19 -5.72 -9.79 -1.85
N ILE A 20 -6.64 -9.05 -1.23
CA ILE A 20 -6.63 -8.70 0.18
C ILE A 20 -7.62 -9.59 0.92
N PHE A 21 -7.16 -10.15 2.03
CA PHE A 21 -7.92 -11.02 2.90
C PHE A 21 -7.93 -10.41 4.29
N GLU A 22 -8.97 -10.69 5.07
CA GLU A 22 -9.10 -10.28 6.45
C GLU A 22 -9.17 -11.54 7.33
N ASP A 23 -8.43 -11.54 8.44
CA ASP A 23 -8.50 -12.63 9.41
C ASP A 23 -9.65 -12.45 10.42
N GLU A 24 -9.78 -13.37 11.36
CA GLU A 24 -10.88 -13.40 12.34
C GLU A 24 -10.88 -12.21 13.30
N ILE A 25 -9.77 -11.46 13.40
CA ILE A 25 -9.62 -10.29 14.28
C ILE A 25 -9.61 -8.97 13.50
N GLY A 26 -9.89 -9.00 12.19
CA GLY A 26 -9.99 -7.81 11.37
C GLY A 26 -8.65 -7.29 10.84
N LEU A 27 -7.57 -8.09 10.93
CA LEU A 27 -6.29 -7.76 10.31
C LEU A 27 -6.29 -8.18 8.85
N GLN A 28 -5.92 -7.23 7.99
CA GLN A 28 -5.85 -7.43 6.56
C GLN A 28 -4.44 -7.84 6.13
N PHE A 29 -4.36 -8.80 5.22
CA PHE A 29 -3.11 -9.22 4.58
C PHE A 29 -3.30 -9.45 3.08
N GLY A 30 -2.24 -9.19 2.32
CA GLY A 30 -2.22 -9.35 0.87
C GLY A 30 -1.66 -10.69 0.43
N VAL A 31 -2.10 -11.17 -0.73
CA VAL A 31 -1.56 -12.36 -1.39
C VAL A 31 -1.01 -12.00 -2.76
N TYR A 32 0.29 -12.23 -2.96
CA TYR A 32 0.93 -12.09 -4.26
C TYR A 32 1.84 -13.28 -4.54
N GLY A 33 1.40 -14.17 -5.43
CA GLY A 33 2.09 -15.43 -5.69
C GLY A 33 2.26 -16.24 -4.40
N GLU A 34 3.52 -16.56 -4.07
CA GLU A 34 3.88 -17.29 -2.84
C GLU A 34 4.02 -16.39 -1.60
N PHE A 35 3.91 -15.07 -1.77
CA PHE A 35 4.06 -14.12 -0.69
C PHE A 35 2.74 -13.85 0.03
N ARG A 36 2.85 -13.66 1.34
CA ARG A 36 1.84 -13.03 2.20
C ARG A 36 2.39 -11.70 2.67
N LEU A 37 1.63 -10.64 2.52
CA LEU A 37 2.05 -9.27 2.81
C LEU A 37 1.27 -8.72 3.99
N TRP A 38 1.97 -8.26 5.01
CA TRP A 38 1.39 -7.67 6.21
C TRP A 38 1.83 -6.21 6.34
N SER A 39 1.01 -5.39 6.99
CA SER A 39 1.46 -4.05 7.41
C SER A 39 2.22 -4.14 8.72
N ALA A 40 3.34 -3.43 8.81
CA ALA A 40 4.04 -3.11 10.03
C ALA A 40 4.05 -1.58 10.20
N TYR A 41 3.97 -1.09 11.44
CA TYR A 41 3.94 0.33 11.73
C TYR A 41 5.07 0.70 12.67
N GLN A 42 6.00 1.53 12.20
CA GLN A 42 7.11 2.04 12.99
C GLN A 42 6.72 3.40 13.60
N PRO A 43 6.61 3.53 14.93
CA PRO A 43 6.21 4.78 15.56
C PRO A 43 7.28 5.86 15.43
N ILE A 44 6.84 7.07 15.14
CA ILE A 44 7.64 8.30 15.11
C ILE A 44 7.25 9.13 16.33
N PHE A 45 8.24 9.52 17.13
CA PHE A 45 8.04 10.22 18.39
C PHE A 45 8.46 11.68 18.30
N ALA A 46 7.69 12.56 18.94
CA ALA A 46 8.07 13.94 19.17
C ALA A 46 8.25 14.22 20.67
N PRO A 47 9.21 15.08 21.05
CA PRO A 47 9.29 15.60 22.41
C PRO A 47 8.04 16.40 22.77
N ARG A 48 7.41 16.03 23.88
CA ARG A 48 6.30 16.77 24.51
C ARG A 48 6.64 16.95 25.98
N GLY A 49 7.14 18.15 26.31
CA GLY A 49 7.67 18.45 27.64
C GLY A 49 8.88 17.57 27.97
N ARG A 50 8.74 16.70 28.97
CA ARG A 50 9.81 15.80 29.46
C ARG A 50 9.67 14.36 28.96
N SER A 51 8.73 14.08 28.07
CA SER A 51 8.45 12.74 27.53
C SER A 51 8.45 12.73 26.01
N LEU A 52 8.73 11.57 25.42
CA LEU A 52 8.46 11.30 24.02
C LEU A 52 7.02 10.79 23.88
N GLN A 53 6.26 11.37 22.96
CA GLN A 53 4.92 10.90 22.61
C GLN A 53 4.90 10.48 21.14
N PRO A 54 4.25 9.36 20.81
CA PRO A 54 4.04 8.99 19.41
C PRO A 54 3.14 10.05 18.77
N VAL A 55 3.57 10.56 17.63
CA VAL A 55 2.81 11.56 16.85
C VAL A 55 2.47 11.06 15.46
N ALA A 56 3.16 10.02 15.01
CA ALA A 56 3.00 9.45 13.69
C ALA A 56 3.48 8.00 13.67
N VAL A 57 3.19 7.31 12.57
CA VAL A 57 3.70 5.99 12.24
C VAL A 57 4.13 5.96 10.78
N GLU A 58 5.25 5.30 10.50
CA GLU A 58 5.62 4.90 9.14
C GLU A 58 5.10 3.49 8.87
N ALA A 59 4.28 3.35 7.84
CA ALA A 59 3.79 2.06 7.39
C ALA A 59 4.78 1.40 6.43
N LEU A 60 5.12 0.17 6.78
CA LEU A 60 6.06 -0.68 6.08
C LEU A 60 5.36 -1.98 5.70
N ILE A 61 5.76 -2.57 4.57
CA ILE A 61 5.31 -3.91 4.22
C ILE A 61 6.24 -4.94 4.86
N GLU A 62 5.66 -5.98 5.45
CA GLU A 62 6.36 -7.16 5.92
C GLU A 62 5.96 -8.37 5.05
N PRO A 63 6.76 -8.69 4.01
CA PRO A 63 6.52 -9.85 3.18
C PRO A 63 6.97 -11.13 3.90
N ARG A 64 6.20 -12.20 3.75
CA ARG A 64 6.52 -13.54 4.24
C ARG A 64 6.38 -14.58 3.14
N ARG A 65 7.29 -15.54 3.09
CA ARG A 65 7.23 -16.73 2.22
C ARG A 65 7.21 -17.98 3.10
N VAL A 66 6.17 -18.81 2.97
CA VAL A 66 5.97 -20.01 3.82
C VAL A 66 6.17 -19.68 5.31
N ALA A 67 5.47 -18.63 5.78
CA ALA A 67 5.55 -18.06 7.13
C ALA A 67 6.90 -17.43 7.57
N THR A 68 7.94 -17.49 6.75
CA THR A 68 9.23 -16.86 7.06
C THR A 68 9.26 -15.42 6.53
N PRO A 69 9.54 -14.41 7.38
CA PRO A 69 9.76 -13.05 6.93
C PRO A 69 10.88 -12.95 5.90
N VAL A 70 10.68 -12.14 4.87
CA VAL A 70 11.71 -11.80 3.88
C VAL A 70 11.91 -10.30 3.86
N ALA A 71 13.13 -9.85 3.53
CA ALA A 71 13.40 -8.42 3.41
C ALA A 71 12.50 -7.78 2.34
N PRO A 72 11.90 -6.60 2.59
CA PRO A 72 11.04 -5.93 1.62
C PRO A 72 11.70 -5.73 0.26
N GLN A 73 12.98 -5.36 0.23
CA GLN A 73 13.73 -5.17 -1.01
C GLN A 73 13.81 -6.47 -1.84
N VAL A 74 14.08 -7.62 -1.20
CA VAL A 74 14.10 -8.92 -1.88
C VAL A 74 12.73 -9.26 -2.47
N PHE A 75 11.65 -8.90 -1.78
CA PHE A 75 10.30 -9.05 -2.31
C PHE A 75 10.07 -8.14 -3.52
N PHE A 76 10.30 -6.83 -3.40
CA PHE A 76 10.05 -5.87 -4.48
C PHE A 76 10.90 -6.14 -5.72
N ASP A 77 12.15 -6.56 -5.56
CA ASP A 77 13.03 -6.96 -6.67
C ASP A 77 12.51 -8.20 -7.41
N SER A 78 11.74 -9.06 -6.73
CA SER A 78 11.10 -10.23 -7.33
C SER A 78 9.79 -9.94 -8.05
N VAL A 79 9.21 -8.75 -7.88
CA VAL A 79 7.95 -8.35 -8.51
C VAL A 79 8.17 -8.04 -10.00
N ALA A 80 7.43 -8.71 -10.88
CA ALA A 80 7.48 -8.45 -12.31
C ALA A 80 7.07 -7.00 -12.60
N ALA A 81 7.74 -6.35 -13.56
CA ALA A 81 7.51 -4.94 -13.87
C ALA A 81 6.02 -4.59 -14.11
N LYS A 82 5.29 -5.48 -14.79
CA LYS A 82 3.85 -5.33 -15.06
C LYS A 82 2.95 -5.35 -13.81
N ASP A 83 3.44 -5.92 -12.71
CA ASP A 83 2.69 -6.11 -11.46
C ASP A 83 3.08 -5.09 -10.39
N ARG A 84 4.07 -4.20 -10.65
CA ARG A 84 4.56 -3.22 -9.66
C ARG A 84 3.45 -2.29 -9.16
N LEU A 85 2.67 -1.71 -10.07
CA LEU A 85 1.54 -0.84 -9.69
C LEU A 85 0.50 -1.60 -8.85
N PHE A 86 0.22 -2.86 -9.20
CA PHE A 86 -0.71 -3.71 -8.45
C PHE A 86 -0.20 -3.95 -7.03
N VAL A 87 1.07 -4.32 -6.87
CA VAL A 87 1.68 -4.59 -5.56
C VAL A 87 1.76 -3.32 -4.72
N GLU A 88 2.17 -2.19 -5.28
CA GLU A 88 2.24 -0.93 -4.53
C GLU A 88 0.85 -0.45 -4.07
N THR A 89 -0.16 -0.60 -4.94
CA THR A 89 -1.55 -0.29 -4.58
C THR A 89 -2.04 -1.20 -3.47
N MET A 90 -1.72 -2.50 -3.53
CA MET A 90 -2.05 -3.45 -2.46
C MET A 90 -1.37 -3.07 -1.13
N CYS A 91 -0.08 -2.73 -1.13
CA CYS A 91 0.62 -2.29 0.08
C CYS A 91 -0.08 -1.09 0.72
N ARG A 92 -0.41 -0.05 -0.08
CA ARG A 92 -1.14 1.12 0.43
C ARG A 92 -2.52 0.77 0.99
N MET A 93 -3.28 -0.06 0.29
CA MET A 93 -4.59 -0.49 0.78
C MET A 93 -4.49 -1.25 2.10
N LEU A 94 -3.47 -2.11 2.27
CA LEU A 94 -3.22 -2.80 3.53
C LEU A 94 -2.84 -1.82 4.64
N HIS A 95 -2.02 -0.80 4.35
CA HIS A 95 -1.62 0.21 5.33
C HIS A 95 -2.80 1.07 5.80
N LEU A 96 -3.72 1.42 4.90
CA LEU A 96 -4.94 2.14 5.25
C LEU A 96 -5.91 1.24 6.03
N GLY A 97 -6.16 0.03 5.53
CA GLY A 97 -7.10 -0.92 6.14
C GLY A 97 -6.70 -1.39 7.53
N ASN A 98 -5.40 -1.50 7.80
CA ASN A 98 -4.89 -1.91 9.11
C ASN A 98 -4.61 -0.76 10.07
N TYR A 99 -4.68 0.51 9.63
CA TYR A 99 -4.34 1.65 10.48
C TYR A 99 -5.18 1.68 11.76
N ARG A 100 -6.48 1.41 11.65
CA ARG A 100 -7.42 1.32 12.79
C ARG A 100 -6.98 0.30 13.86
N ASN A 101 -6.20 -0.72 13.48
CA ASN A 101 -5.76 -1.78 14.39
C ASN A 101 -4.54 -1.37 15.25
N ILE A 102 -3.98 -0.17 15.05
CA ILE A 102 -2.91 0.38 15.92
C ILE A 102 -3.45 0.66 17.33
N GLY A 103 -4.74 1.00 17.45
CA GLY A 103 -5.39 1.27 18.74
C GLY A 103 -4.96 2.58 19.39
N VAL A 104 -4.42 3.52 18.61
CA VAL A 104 -4.03 4.87 19.05
C VAL A 104 -4.54 5.88 18.03
N ASP A 105 -5.39 6.80 18.48
CA ASP A 105 -5.99 7.81 17.61
C ASP A 105 -5.04 8.97 17.29
N GLY A 106 -5.27 9.62 16.15
CA GLY A 106 -4.64 10.90 15.80
C GLY A 106 -3.17 10.81 15.36
N LEU A 107 -2.66 9.61 15.06
CA LEU A 107 -1.31 9.44 14.54
C LEU A 107 -1.26 9.78 13.04
N THR A 108 -0.34 10.62 12.61
CA THR A 108 -0.10 10.80 11.17
C THR A 108 0.46 9.51 10.57
N LEU A 109 -0.10 9.05 9.46
CA LEU A 109 0.33 7.88 8.71
C LEU A 109 1.25 8.29 7.57
N PHE A 110 2.52 7.89 7.66
CA PHE A 110 3.51 7.99 6.60
C PHE A 110 3.51 6.70 5.79
N PHE A 111 3.52 6.80 4.46
CA PHE A 111 3.67 5.63 3.59
C PHE A 111 4.46 5.97 2.33
N ASN A 112 5.19 4.98 1.83
CA ASN A 112 6.02 5.11 0.65
C ASN A 112 5.18 5.29 -0.63
N TYR A 113 5.58 6.23 -1.49
CA TYR A 113 4.98 6.54 -2.78
C TYR A 113 6.07 6.67 -3.86
N ASN A 114 6.04 5.80 -4.86
CA ASN A 114 6.96 5.88 -5.99
C ASN A 114 6.29 6.59 -7.18
N PRO A 115 6.67 7.83 -7.53
CA PRO A 115 6.03 8.57 -8.61
C PRO A 115 6.31 8.00 -10.01
N MET A 116 7.34 7.16 -10.16
CA MET A 116 7.65 6.49 -11.44
C MET A 116 6.76 5.27 -11.71
N ILE A 117 6.11 4.74 -10.67
CA ILE A 117 5.16 3.62 -10.76
C ILE A 117 3.72 4.12 -10.69
N ASN A 118 3.49 5.26 -10.04
CA ASN A 118 2.17 5.83 -9.84
C ASN A 118 2.03 7.14 -10.63
N ASP A 119 1.53 7.00 -11.85
CA ASP A 119 1.44 8.06 -12.88
C ASP A 119 0.61 9.28 -12.44
N TYR A 120 -0.27 9.13 -11.45
CA TYR A 120 -1.09 10.21 -10.92
C TYR A 120 -1.52 9.91 -9.47
N LEU A 121 -1.15 10.77 -8.53
CA LEU A 121 -1.51 10.62 -7.10
C LEU A 121 -3.03 10.51 -6.92
N GLY A 122 -3.80 11.27 -7.71
CA GLY A 122 -5.27 11.20 -7.70
C GLY A 122 -5.85 9.89 -8.24
N ARG A 123 -5.11 9.14 -9.07
CA ARG A 123 -5.54 7.84 -9.59
C ARG A 123 -5.25 6.73 -8.59
N ALA A 124 -4.15 6.80 -7.84
CA ALA A 124 -3.85 5.85 -6.76
C ALA A 124 -4.95 5.87 -5.67
N LEU A 125 -5.52 7.05 -5.39
CA LEU A 125 -6.67 7.21 -4.50
C LEU A 125 -8.00 6.80 -5.17
N ALA A 126 -8.15 7.01 -6.48
CA ALA A 126 -9.37 6.67 -7.24
C ALA A 126 -9.45 5.19 -7.70
N GLU A 127 -8.35 4.45 -7.72
CA GLU A 127 -8.30 3.02 -8.11
C GLU A 127 -8.55 2.05 -6.94
N MET A 128 -8.85 2.57 -5.73
CA MET A 128 -9.44 1.75 -4.66
C MET A 128 -10.83 1.27 -5.13
N PRO A 129 -11.06 -0.04 -5.35
CA PRO A 129 -12.29 -0.50 -5.96
C PRO A 129 -13.49 -0.32 -5.02
N GLY A 130 -14.58 0.27 -5.53
CA GLY A 130 -15.92 0.08 -5.00
C GLY A 130 -16.52 1.28 -4.28
N HIS A 131 -15.76 2.01 -3.48
CA HIS A 131 -16.15 3.24 -2.81
C HIS A 131 -14.90 4.13 -2.89
N GLN A 132 -15.02 5.46 -3.02
CA GLN A 132 -14.05 6.27 -2.27
C GLN A 132 -14.34 5.82 -0.84
N PRO A 133 -13.51 4.99 -0.19
CA PRO A 133 -13.72 4.79 1.22
C PRO A 133 -13.62 6.21 1.74
N ASP A 134 -14.67 6.69 2.42
CA ASP A 134 -14.46 7.88 3.20
C ASP A 134 -13.21 7.55 4.03
N LEU A 135 -12.19 8.40 4.05
CA LEU A 135 -11.04 8.10 4.91
C LEU A 135 -11.54 7.86 6.35
N GLY A 136 -12.71 8.42 6.70
CA GLY A 136 -13.49 8.09 7.90
C GLY A 136 -13.81 6.60 8.10
N ASP A 137 -14.02 5.81 7.05
CA ASP A 137 -14.20 4.33 7.14
C ASP A 137 -12.94 3.64 7.69
N PHE A 138 -11.76 4.26 7.51
CA PHE A 138 -10.50 3.82 8.09
C PHE A 138 -10.12 4.58 9.37
N GLY A 139 -10.98 5.47 9.85
CA GLY A 139 -10.67 6.38 10.97
C GLY A 139 -9.61 7.42 10.62
N LEU A 140 -9.45 7.74 9.33
CA LEU A 140 -8.44 8.65 8.81
C LEU A 140 -9.06 9.94 8.26
N GLU A 141 -8.29 11.02 8.28
CA GLU A 141 -8.59 12.28 7.60
C GLU A 141 -7.47 12.57 6.60
N PRO A 142 -7.72 13.28 5.49
CA PRO A 142 -6.67 13.59 4.52
C PRO A 142 -5.42 14.24 5.12
N ALA A 143 -5.60 15.09 6.14
CA ALA A 143 -4.51 15.77 6.83
C ALA A 143 -3.62 14.84 7.68
N MET A 144 -4.06 13.60 7.93
CA MET A 144 -3.29 12.59 8.65
C MET A 144 -2.47 11.70 7.72
N LEU A 145 -2.47 11.94 6.40
CA LEU A 145 -1.71 11.16 5.44
C LEU A 145 -0.48 11.92 4.95
N VAL A 146 0.67 11.26 4.95
CA VAL A 146 1.92 11.77 4.36
C VAL A 146 2.49 10.75 3.39
N CYS A 147 2.61 11.14 2.12
CA CYS A 147 3.29 10.34 1.10
C CYS A 147 4.79 10.63 1.14
N GLU A 148 5.60 9.60 1.36
CA GLU A 148 7.05 9.69 1.27
C GLU A 148 7.52 9.36 -0.14
N ILE A 149 8.24 10.29 -0.76
CA ILE A 149 8.87 10.07 -2.07
C ILE A 149 10.36 9.97 -1.85
N THR A 150 10.94 8.83 -2.21
CA THR A 150 12.39 8.63 -2.06
C THR A 150 13.15 9.38 -3.15
N GLU A 151 14.32 9.92 -2.80
CA GLU A 151 15.18 10.67 -3.72
C GLU A 151 15.56 9.86 -4.97
N GLN A 152 15.72 8.55 -4.85
CA GLN A 152 16.04 7.66 -5.98
C GLN A 152 14.86 7.45 -6.95
N ALA A 153 13.63 7.62 -6.48
CA ALA A 153 12.42 7.49 -7.29
C ALA A 153 12.02 8.80 -7.98
N ALA A 154 12.72 9.89 -7.68
CA ALA A 154 12.40 11.22 -8.16
C ALA A 154 13.57 11.74 -9.02
N ASP A 155 13.40 11.71 -10.34
CA ASP A 155 14.18 12.61 -11.21
C ASP A 155 13.84 14.06 -10.80
N GLU A 156 14.80 14.98 -10.85
CA GLU A 156 14.62 16.39 -10.44
C GLU A 156 13.44 17.04 -11.19
N HIS A 157 13.19 16.58 -12.42
CA HIS A 157 12.06 16.97 -13.25
C HIS A 157 10.69 16.47 -12.77
N VAL A 158 10.61 15.39 -11.99
CA VAL A 158 9.38 14.84 -11.43
C VAL A 158 8.99 15.61 -10.16
N LEU A 159 9.95 15.92 -9.28
CA LEU A 159 9.70 16.72 -8.08
C LEU A 159 9.22 18.13 -8.42
N ALA A 160 9.73 18.72 -9.50
CA ALA A 160 9.33 20.05 -9.95
C ALA A 160 7.88 20.16 -10.49
N ARG A 161 7.15 19.03 -10.62
CA ARG A 161 5.80 18.96 -11.19
C ARG A 161 4.73 18.53 -10.19
N LEU A 162 5.11 18.25 -8.95
CA LEU A 162 4.21 17.99 -7.82
C LEU A 162 3.75 19.31 -7.19
#